data_AF-A0A7Y8H6I6-F1
#
_entry.id   AF-A0A7Y8H6I6-F1
#
_cell.length_a   1.000
_cell.length_b   1.000
_cell.length_c   1.000
_cell.angle_alpha   90.00
_cell.angle_beta   90.00
_cell.angle_gamma   90.00
#
_symmetry.space_group_name_H-M   'P 1'
#
loop_
_entity.id
_entity.type
_entity.pdbx_description
1 polymer ?
#
loop_
_entity_poly.entity_id
_entity_poly.type
_entity_poly.pdbx_seq_one_letter_code
_entity_poly.pdbx_strand_id
1 'polypeptide(L)'
;MKTNLFSPFFLIVLSAVVLSYSGCVIKKNPTSEEKILNLQGEWKFSIGDDLKWASPEFNDNLWEEITVPSSWEEQGFHGYNGYAWYRKSFELKINEVQDRVLYLYLGYVDDVDETYLNGHLIGVTGSFPPGYETAYDGFRKYLIPQSYLNPAGNNVIAIRVYDEQLSGGIIKGDVGIYGFESNLVFDINLAGNWKFHIGDEIIWKEKKFNDSSWANLIVPSKWENQGFKEYDGYAWYRKTIQIPDALFDKNLFLLLGKIDDLDQTFINGQLIGSTGELENIPEDFIGRNEWNEKRSYLIPKNLKSSDGIYTIAIRVYDGFRDGGIYEGPIGIITREKYSEYLKQNN
;
A
#
# COMPACT_ATOMS: atom_id res chain seq x y z
N MET A 1 17.37 66.58 -71.34
CA MET A 1 16.04 66.87 -70.76
C MET A 1 16.07 66.49 -69.28
N LYS A 2 15.72 67.47 -68.43
CA LYS A 2 15.04 67.38 -67.10
C LYS A 2 15.69 66.49 -66.02
N THR A 3 16.50 67.05 -65.11
CA THR A 3 16.17 67.73 -63.83
C THR A 3 15.91 66.79 -62.64
N ASN A 4 16.82 66.86 -61.66
CA ASN A 4 16.68 66.37 -60.29
C ASN A 4 15.46 66.97 -59.59
N LEU A 5 14.78 66.17 -58.76
CA LEU A 5 14.09 66.65 -57.56
C LEU A 5 13.99 65.53 -56.52
N PHE A 6 14.25 65.94 -55.27
CA PHE A 6 14.30 65.20 -54.02
C PHE A 6 13.03 64.39 -53.69
N SER A 7 13.20 63.29 -52.94
CA SER A 7 12.17 62.76 -52.03
C SER A 7 12.84 62.14 -50.78
N PRO A 8 12.28 62.29 -49.56
CA PRO A 8 13.00 62.09 -48.31
C PRO A 8 12.82 60.68 -47.70
N PHE A 9 13.72 60.41 -46.77
CA PHE A 9 13.73 59.29 -45.81
C PHE A 9 12.36 59.01 -45.18
N PHE A 10 11.95 57.75 -45.19
CA PHE A 10 10.99 57.18 -44.23
C PHE A 10 11.60 55.89 -43.65
N LEU A 11 12.19 56.01 -42.46
CA LEU A 11 12.68 54.87 -41.69
C LEU A 11 11.48 54.31 -40.91
N ILE A 12 10.89 53.20 -41.38
CA ILE A 12 9.88 52.46 -40.62
C ILE A 12 10.63 51.64 -39.55
N VAL A 13 10.62 52.12 -38.31
CA VAL A 13 11.05 51.33 -37.15
C VAL A 13 9.93 50.36 -36.83
N LEU A 14 10.08 49.10 -37.25
CA LEU A 14 9.18 48.02 -36.88
C LEU A 14 9.50 47.63 -35.42
N SER A 15 8.76 48.16 -34.47
CA SER A 15 8.82 47.73 -33.07
C SER A 15 8.22 46.33 -32.95
N ALA A 16 9.09 45.32 -32.89
CA ALA A 16 8.69 43.96 -32.54
C ALA A 16 8.26 43.92 -31.06
N VAL A 17 6.95 43.96 -30.82
CA VAL A 17 6.37 43.66 -29.51
C VAL A 17 6.53 42.16 -29.30
N VAL A 18 7.56 41.76 -28.55
CA VAL A 18 7.69 40.41 -28.04
C VAL A 18 6.67 40.25 -26.92
N LEU A 19 5.49 39.73 -27.26
CA LEU A 19 4.53 39.21 -26.29
C LEU A 19 5.18 37.98 -25.64
N SER A 20 5.85 38.19 -24.52
CA SER A 20 6.24 37.12 -23.62
C SER A 20 4.96 36.48 -23.09
N TYR A 21 4.55 35.37 -23.70
CA TYR A 21 3.64 34.43 -23.08
C TYR A 21 4.34 33.88 -21.85
N SER A 22 4.18 34.57 -20.72
CA SER A 22 4.31 33.93 -19.41
C SER A 22 3.19 32.91 -19.34
N GLY A 23 3.46 31.71 -19.86
CA GLY A 23 2.64 30.54 -19.58
C GLY A 23 2.57 30.45 -18.06
N CYS A 24 1.41 30.80 -17.51
CA CYS A 24 1.08 30.45 -16.15
C CYS A 24 1.08 28.92 -16.14
N VAL A 25 2.19 28.33 -15.71
CA VAL A 25 2.22 26.92 -15.35
C VAL A 25 1.31 26.84 -14.14
N ILE A 26 0.05 26.47 -14.39
CA ILE A 26 -0.84 26.00 -13.36
C ILE A 26 -0.09 24.83 -12.72
N LYS A 27 0.52 25.07 -11.55
CA LYS A 27 1.01 23.98 -10.72
C LYS A 27 -0.22 23.13 -10.43
N LYS A 28 -0.32 21.96 -11.08
CA LYS A 28 -1.26 20.93 -10.64
C LYS A 28 -1.07 20.79 -9.14
N ASN A 29 -2.16 20.86 -8.38
CA ASN A 29 -2.11 20.56 -6.96
C ASN A 29 -1.54 19.14 -6.83
N PRO A 30 -0.42 18.92 -6.11
CA PRO A 30 0.27 17.63 -6.01
C PRO A 30 -0.50 16.61 -5.13
N THR A 31 -1.83 16.69 -5.12
CA THR A 31 -2.72 15.94 -4.21
C THR A 31 -3.95 15.37 -4.92
N SER A 32 -4.08 15.50 -6.25
CA SER A 32 -5.22 14.89 -6.95
C SER A 32 -4.96 13.42 -7.23
N GLU A 33 -5.73 12.57 -6.55
CA GLU A 33 -5.95 11.18 -6.90
C GLU A 33 -6.34 11.06 -8.39
N GLU A 34 -5.58 10.29 -9.17
CA GLU A 34 -5.87 10.02 -10.58
C GLU A 34 -6.21 8.55 -10.78
N LYS A 35 -7.34 8.25 -11.43
CA LYS A 35 -7.64 6.89 -11.88
C LYS A 35 -6.74 6.54 -13.06
N ILE A 36 -5.78 5.67 -12.83
CA ILE A 36 -4.83 5.19 -13.84
C ILE A 36 -5.50 4.17 -14.74
N LEU A 37 -6.30 3.29 -14.16
CA LEU A 37 -6.95 2.21 -14.87
C LEU A 37 -8.36 1.98 -14.34
N ASN A 38 -9.34 1.98 -15.25
CA ASN A 38 -10.69 1.53 -14.94
C ASN A 38 -10.72 -0.01 -14.96
N LEU A 39 -11.19 -0.61 -13.87
CA LEU A 39 -11.35 -2.06 -13.76
C LEU A 39 -12.82 -2.49 -13.69
N GLN A 40 -13.79 -1.59 -13.85
CA GLN A 40 -15.21 -1.96 -13.95
C GLN A 40 -15.50 -2.74 -15.25
N GLY A 41 -16.62 -3.46 -15.26
CA GLY A 41 -17.09 -4.29 -16.37
C GLY A 41 -16.86 -5.79 -16.11
N GLU A 42 -16.61 -6.56 -17.16
CA GLU A 42 -16.54 -8.03 -17.09
C GLU A 42 -15.27 -8.53 -16.39
N TRP A 43 -15.44 -9.43 -15.44
CA TRP A 43 -14.41 -10.19 -14.73
C TRP A 43 -14.67 -11.69 -14.89
N LYS A 44 -13.62 -12.50 -14.76
CA LYS A 44 -13.80 -13.95 -14.61
C LYS A 44 -14.32 -14.27 -13.22
N PHE A 45 -15.24 -15.23 -13.12
CA PHE A 45 -15.91 -15.59 -11.88
C PHE A 45 -16.04 -17.11 -11.71
N SER A 46 -15.81 -17.59 -10.49
CA SER A 46 -16.07 -18.98 -10.11
C SER A 46 -16.53 -19.07 -8.66
N ILE A 47 -17.59 -19.83 -8.42
CA ILE A 47 -17.95 -20.26 -7.06
C ILE A 47 -17.00 -21.34 -6.54
N GLY A 48 -16.91 -21.46 -5.22
CA GLY A 48 -16.01 -22.40 -4.54
C GLY A 48 -14.74 -21.71 -4.03
N ASP A 49 -13.82 -22.51 -3.48
CA ASP A 49 -12.61 -22.00 -2.84
C ASP A 49 -11.38 -22.88 -3.12
N ASP A 50 -10.42 -22.36 -3.88
CA ASP A 50 -9.10 -22.95 -4.06
C ASP A 50 -8.05 -21.84 -4.15
N LEU A 51 -7.15 -21.77 -3.17
CA LEU A 51 -6.07 -20.77 -3.11
C LEU A 51 -5.15 -20.79 -4.34
N LYS A 52 -5.12 -21.87 -5.14
CA LYS A 52 -4.39 -21.90 -6.42
C LYS A 52 -4.93 -20.86 -7.41
N TRP A 53 -6.18 -20.44 -7.27
CA TRP A 53 -6.81 -19.42 -8.10
C TRP A 53 -6.23 -18.02 -7.88
N ALA A 54 -5.41 -17.80 -6.85
CA ALA A 54 -4.63 -16.58 -6.71
C ALA A 54 -3.44 -16.50 -7.69
N SER A 55 -2.96 -17.65 -8.19
CA SER A 55 -1.75 -17.72 -9.02
C SER A 55 -1.92 -16.96 -10.34
N PRO A 56 -0.91 -16.16 -10.79
CA PRO A 56 -0.96 -15.52 -12.11
C PRO A 56 -0.98 -16.54 -13.26
N GLU A 57 -0.42 -17.74 -13.04
CA GLU A 57 -0.34 -18.82 -14.03
C GLU A 57 -1.60 -19.69 -14.09
N PHE A 58 -2.59 -19.43 -13.23
CA PHE A 58 -3.84 -20.19 -13.25
C PHE A 58 -4.65 -19.89 -14.52
N ASN A 59 -5.10 -20.95 -15.19
CA ASN A 59 -5.92 -20.86 -16.40
C ASN A 59 -7.41 -20.81 -16.04
N ASP A 60 -8.00 -19.62 -16.17
CA ASP A 60 -9.39 -19.31 -15.87
C ASP A 60 -10.30 -19.30 -17.13
N ASN A 61 -9.86 -19.90 -18.26
CA ASN A 61 -10.64 -19.92 -19.50
C ASN A 61 -12.01 -20.62 -19.38
N LEU A 62 -12.19 -21.47 -18.36
CA LEU A 62 -13.44 -22.16 -18.10
C LEU A 62 -14.33 -21.44 -17.07
N TRP A 63 -13.87 -20.32 -16.51
CA TRP A 63 -14.66 -19.52 -15.57
C TRP A 63 -15.77 -18.77 -16.29
N GLU A 64 -16.84 -18.54 -15.54
CA GLU A 64 -17.95 -17.70 -15.96
C GLU A 64 -17.50 -16.23 -16.02
N GLU A 65 -18.37 -15.38 -16.57
CA GLU A 65 -18.14 -13.93 -16.60
C GLU A 65 -19.17 -13.24 -15.71
N ILE A 66 -18.72 -12.19 -15.01
CA ILE A 66 -19.55 -11.39 -14.12
C ILE A 66 -19.20 -9.91 -14.29
N THR A 67 -20.20 -9.05 -14.28
CA THR A 67 -20.04 -7.61 -14.28
C THR A 67 -19.72 -7.11 -12.86
N VAL A 68 -18.65 -6.30 -12.74
CA VAL A 68 -18.24 -5.64 -11.51
C VAL A 68 -18.33 -4.11 -11.69
N PRO A 69 -18.93 -3.36 -10.76
CA PRO A 69 -19.61 -3.83 -9.56
C PRO A 69 -21.07 -4.26 -9.81
N SER A 70 -21.51 -5.30 -9.12
CA SER A 70 -22.90 -5.77 -8.96
C SER A 70 -22.87 -7.02 -8.06
N SER A 71 -23.98 -7.37 -7.41
CA SER A 71 -24.05 -8.63 -6.67
C SER A 71 -24.08 -9.83 -7.61
N TRP A 72 -23.63 -10.99 -7.17
CA TRP A 72 -23.70 -12.20 -8.02
C TRP A 72 -25.13 -12.75 -8.14
N GLU A 73 -26.03 -12.46 -7.19
CA GLU A 73 -27.44 -12.86 -7.24
C GLU A 73 -28.17 -12.15 -8.37
N GLU A 74 -27.85 -10.89 -8.66
CA GLU A 74 -28.44 -10.15 -9.78
C GLU A 74 -27.97 -10.68 -11.14
N GLN A 75 -26.95 -11.54 -11.14
CA GLN A 75 -26.26 -12.03 -12.33
C GLN A 75 -26.43 -13.55 -12.54
N GLY A 76 -27.35 -14.18 -11.79
CA GLY A 76 -27.77 -15.57 -12.01
C GLY A 76 -27.41 -16.53 -10.87
N PHE A 77 -26.63 -16.11 -9.89
CA PHE A 77 -26.25 -16.92 -8.71
C PHE A 77 -27.25 -16.74 -7.56
N HIS A 78 -28.55 -16.89 -7.84
CA HIS A 78 -29.62 -16.57 -6.90
C HIS A 78 -29.53 -17.40 -5.60
N GLY A 79 -29.40 -16.71 -4.46
CA GLY A 79 -29.38 -17.31 -3.13
C GLY A 79 -28.13 -18.14 -2.84
N TYR A 80 -27.05 -17.92 -3.60
CA TYR A 80 -25.77 -18.55 -3.33
C TYR A 80 -25.02 -17.79 -2.23
N ASN A 81 -24.76 -18.47 -1.13
CA ASN A 81 -23.86 -18.01 -0.08
C ASN A 81 -22.64 -18.93 -0.01
N GLY A 82 -21.49 -18.37 0.30
CA GLY A 82 -20.24 -19.10 0.46
C GLY A 82 -19.09 -18.41 -0.25
N TYR A 83 -18.12 -19.22 -0.68
CA TYR A 83 -16.92 -18.71 -1.33
C TYR A 83 -17.15 -18.46 -2.81
N ALA A 84 -16.62 -17.35 -3.31
CA ALA A 84 -16.51 -17.07 -4.73
C ALA A 84 -15.20 -16.35 -5.03
N TRP A 85 -14.73 -16.47 -6.26
CA TRP A 85 -13.51 -15.83 -6.70
C TRP A 85 -13.72 -15.03 -7.96
N TYR A 86 -13.08 -13.86 -8.00
CA TYR A 86 -13.00 -12.98 -9.15
C TYR A 86 -11.58 -12.96 -9.69
N ARG A 87 -11.41 -12.90 -11.01
CA ARG A 87 -10.11 -12.69 -11.66
C ARG A 87 -10.18 -11.65 -12.77
N LYS A 88 -9.18 -10.77 -12.82
CA LYS A 88 -9.03 -9.73 -13.84
C LYS A 88 -7.59 -9.59 -14.29
N SER A 89 -7.37 -9.86 -15.56
CA SER A 89 -6.11 -9.55 -16.24
C SER A 89 -6.11 -8.10 -16.73
N PHE A 90 -4.97 -7.43 -16.62
CA PHE A 90 -4.79 -6.06 -17.08
C PHE A 90 -3.33 -5.76 -17.46
N GLU A 91 -3.13 -4.69 -18.22
CA GLU A 91 -1.81 -4.16 -18.54
C GLU A 91 -1.52 -2.91 -17.72
N LEU A 92 -0.35 -2.87 -17.08
CA LEU A 92 0.19 -1.70 -16.40
C LEU A 92 1.71 -1.81 -16.32
N LYS A 93 2.43 -0.88 -16.95
CA LYS A 93 3.90 -0.92 -16.96
C LYS A 93 4.47 -0.08 -15.83
N ILE A 94 5.47 -0.60 -15.13
CA ILE A 94 6.08 0.06 -13.95
C ILE A 94 6.60 1.46 -14.28
N ASN A 95 7.18 1.67 -15.47
CA ASN A 95 7.69 2.96 -15.90
C ASN A 95 6.61 4.05 -16.07
N GLU A 96 5.34 3.68 -16.25
CA GLU A 96 4.22 4.62 -16.36
C GLU A 96 3.77 5.15 -14.98
N VAL A 97 4.16 4.46 -13.91
CA VAL A 97 3.67 4.68 -12.54
C VAL A 97 4.78 4.76 -11.49
N GLN A 98 6.04 4.78 -11.89
CA GLN A 98 7.20 4.74 -11.00
C GLN A 98 7.18 5.83 -9.90
N ASP A 99 6.66 7.02 -10.24
CA ASP A 99 6.62 8.19 -9.36
C ASP A 99 5.27 8.32 -8.63
N ARG A 100 4.47 7.24 -8.63
CA ARG A 100 3.12 7.22 -8.06
C ARG A 100 3.00 6.18 -6.95
N VAL A 101 2.27 6.54 -5.90
CA VAL A 101 1.76 5.54 -4.95
C VAL A 101 0.45 5.00 -5.51
N LEU A 102 0.36 3.68 -5.67
CA LEU A 102 -0.76 3.02 -6.30
C LEU A 102 -1.67 2.36 -5.28
N TYR A 103 -2.98 2.47 -5.49
CA TYR A 103 -3.99 1.75 -4.73
C TYR A 103 -4.98 1.06 -5.66
N LEU A 104 -5.40 -0.14 -5.28
CA LEU A 104 -6.54 -0.83 -5.84
C LEU A 104 -7.79 -0.43 -5.05
N TYR A 105 -8.78 0.13 -5.73
CA TYR A 105 -10.08 0.42 -5.16
C TYR A 105 -11.04 -0.65 -5.64
N LEU A 106 -11.59 -1.44 -4.70
CA LEU A 106 -12.66 -2.39 -5.01
C LEU A 106 -14.04 -1.84 -4.66
N GLY A 107 -14.10 -0.77 -3.85
CA GLY A 107 -15.37 -0.28 -3.35
C GLY A 107 -15.85 -1.10 -2.15
N TYR A 108 -17.08 -1.57 -2.18
CA TYR A 108 -17.69 -2.37 -1.12
C TYR A 108 -17.78 -3.80 -1.60
N VAL A 109 -17.23 -4.70 -0.80
CA VAL A 109 -17.28 -6.15 -1.03
C VAL A 109 -18.07 -6.75 0.12
N ASP A 110 -19.11 -7.51 -0.23
CA ASP A 110 -19.98 -8.19 0.69
C ASP A 110 -19.60 -9.69 0.73
N ASP A 111 -19.15 -10.26 1.85
CA ASP A 111 -18.88 -9.64 3.16
C ASP A 111 -17.37 -9.39 3.41
N VAL A 112 -16.56 -10.36 2.97
CA VAL A 112 -15.14 -10.51 3.33
C VAL A 112 -14.33 -10.71 2.08
N ASP A 113 -13.13 -10.14 2.01
CA ASP A 113 -12.22 -10.40 0.91
C ASP A 113 -10.76 -10.59 1.32
N GLU A 114 -10.09 -11.46 0.55
CA GLU A 114 -8.64 -11.54 0.42
C GLU A 114 -8.29 -11.19 -1.04
N THR A 115 -7.52 -10.13 -1.23
CA THR A 115 -7.19 -9.61 -2.55
C THR A 115 -5.72 -9.83 -2.89
N TYR A 116 -5.46 -10.43 -4.05
CA TYR A 116 -4.14 -10.80 -4.54
C TYR A 116 -3.79 -10.06 -5.83
N LEU A 117 -2.53 -9.65 -5.96
CA LEU A 117 -1.91 -9.17 -7.18
C LEU A 117 -0.80 -10.13 -7.58
N ASN A 118 -0.92 -10.78 -8.74
CA ASN A 118 0.04 -11.75 -9.25
C ASN A 118 0.40 -12.84 -8.22
N GLY A 119 -0.59 -13.33 -7.47
CA GLY A 119 -0.41 -14.34 -6.42
C GLY A 119 0.12 -13.82 -5.09
N HIS A 120 0.43 -12.53 -4.98
CA HIS A 120 0.79 -11.90 -3.71
C HIS A 120 -0.44 -11.26 -3.07
N LEU A 121 -0.75 -11.63 -1.82
CA LEU A 121 -1.80 -10.97 -1.04
C LEU A 121 -1.42 -9.49 -0.84
N ILE A 122 -2.36 -8.58 -1.09
CA ILE A 122 -2.17 -7.12 -0.97
C ILE A 122 -3.20 -6.45 -0.05
N GLY A 123 -4.25 -7.17 0.33
CA GLY A 123 -5.30 -6.64 1.20
C GLY A 123 -6.21 -7.72 1.74
N VAL A 124 -6.71 -7.48 2.95
CA VAL A 124 -7.70 -8.30 3.64
C VAL A 124 -8.64 -7.38 4.38
N THR A 125 -9.94 -7.62 4.29
CA THR A 125 -10.94 -6.92 5.11
C THR A 125 -12.07 -7.87 5.48
N GLY A 126 -12.49 -7.82 6.75
CA GLY A 126 -13.32 -8.86 7.36
C GLY A 126 -12.49 -10.07 7.77
N SER A 127 -13.14 -11.19 8.12
CA SER A 127 -12.46 -12.45 8.41
C SER A 127 -13.24 -13.64 7.86
N PHE A 128 -12.52 -14.63 7.32
CA PHE A 128 -13.12 -15.86 6.78
C PHE A 128 -13.47 -16.86 7.89
N PRO A 129 -14.43 -17.80 7.66
CA PRO A 129 -14.67 -18.92 8.56
C PRO A 129 -13.41 -19.73 8.93
N PRO A 130 -13.34 -20.32 10.13
CA PRO A 130 -14.39 -20.38 11.17
C PRO A 130 -14.54 -19.09 11.99
N GLY A 131 -13.61 -18.15 11.87
CA GLY A 131 -13.69 -16.84 12.53
C GLY A 131 -14.40 -15.82 11.64
N TYR A 132 -15.59 -16.11 11.12
CA TYR A 132 -16.25 -15.18 10.21
C TYR A 132 -16.57 -13.84 10.89
N GLU A 133 -16.31 -12.75 10.19
CA GLU A 133 -16.73 -11.40 10.57
C GLU A 133 -16.92 -10.57 9.32
N THR A 134 -18.14 -10.08 9.16
CA THR A 134 -18.50 -9.24 8.03
C THR A 134 -17.76 -7.91 8.04
N ALA A 135 -17.46 -7.42 6.86
CA ALA A 135 -17.13 -6.03 6.66
C ALA A 135 -17.87 -5.47 5.44
N TYR A 136 -19.13 -5.87 5.23
CA TYR A 136 -19.94 -5.51 4.06
C TYR A 136 -19.99 -4.00 3.76
N ASP A 137 -19.93 -3.15 4.79
CA ASP A 137 -19.98 -1.69 4.71
C ASP A 137 -18.60 -1.02 4.66
N GLY A 138 -17.52 -1.80 4.70
CA GLY A 138 -16.16 -1.27 4.64
C GLY A 138 -15.74 -0.94 3.20
N PHE A 139 -15.20 0.26 2.99
CA PHE A 139 -14.61 0.59 1.69
C PHE A 139 -13.22 -0.07 1.55
N ARG A 140 -13.04 -0.86 0.50
CA ARG A 140 -11.80 -1.57 0.17
C ARG A 140 -10.87 -0.70 -0.66
N LYS A 141 -9.76 -0.34 -0.04
CA LYS A 141 -8.64 0.39 -0.63
C LYS A 141 -7.34 -0.28 -0.21
N TYR A 142 -6.69 -0.94 -1.16
CA TYR A 142 -5.46 -1.68 -0.88
C TYR A 142 -4.27 -1.07 -1.59
N LEU A 143 -3.18 -0.87 -0.87
CA LEU A 143 -1.92 -0.41 -1.46
C LEU A 143 -1.43 -1.46 -2.45
N ILE A 144 -0.97 -1.03 -3.63
CA ILE A 144 -0.28 -1.89 -4.59
C ILE A 144 1.23 -1.69 -4.43
N PRO A 145 1.98 -2.66 -3.87
CA PRO A 145 3.42 -2.64 -3.92
C PRO A 145 3.87 -2.77 -5.37
N GLN A 146 4.57 -1.76 -5.91
CA GLN A 146 5.06 -1.81 -7.29
C GLN A 146 5.97 -3.02 -7.55
N SER A 147 6.64 -3.55 -6.51
CA SER A 147 7.45 -4.77 -6.60
C SER A 147 6.65 -6.05 -6.87
N TYR A 148 5.32 -6.02 -6.71
CA TYR A 148 4.43 -7.13 -7.05
C TYR A 148 3.86 -7.01 -8.47
N LEU A 149 4.07 -5.87 -9.15
CA LEU A 149 3.73 -5.73 -10.57
C LEU A 149 4.72 -6.53 -11.42
N ASN A 150 4.20 -7.16 -12.47
CA ASN A 150 5.03 -7.83 -13.45
C ASN A 150 5.79 -6.80 -14.28
N PRO A 151 7.14 -6.87 -14.38
CA PRO A 151 7.93 -5.96 -15.21
C PRO A 151 7.56 -5.96 -16.69
N ALA A 152 7.00 -7.06 -17.21
CA ALA A 152 6.52 -7.13 -18.59
C ALA A 152 5.19 -6.38 -18.81
N GLY A 153 4.50 -5.99 -17.74
CA GLY A 153 3.29 -5.18 -17.74
C GLY A 153 1.98 -5.97 -17.67
N ASN A 154 1.98 -7.27 -17.92
CA ASN A 154 0.79 -8.12 -17.79
C ASN A 154 0.61 -8.57 -16.33
N ASN A 155 -0.51 -8.17 -15.74
CA ASN A 155 -0.82 -8.40 -14.33
C ASN A 155 -2.19 -9.08 -14.18
N VAL A 156 -2.39 -9.76 -13.06
CA VAL A 156 -3.64 -10.40 -12.68
C VAL A 156 -4.00 -9.98 -11.26
N ILE A 157 -5.23 -9.49 -11.07
CA ILE A 157 -5.87 -9.41 -9.77
C ILE A 157 -6.74 -10.65 -9.59
N ALA A 158 -6.62 -11.30 -8.44
CA ALA A 158 -7.52 -12.36 -7.99
C ALA A 158 -8.11 -11.96 -6.63
N ILE A 159 -9.41 -12.13 -6.45
CA ILE A 159 -10.10 -11.73 -5.22
C ILE A 159 -10.89 -12.93 -4.75
N ARG A 160 -10.58 -13.40 -3.56
CA ARG A 160 -11.34 -14.41 -2.82
C ARG A 160 -12.37 -13.68 -2.00
N VAL A 161 -13.65 -14.02 -2.16
CA VAL A 161 -14.76 -13.43 -1.42
C VAL A 161 -15.51 -14.52 -0.67
N TYR A 162 -15.96 -14.19 0.53
CA TYR A 162 -16.92 -15.01 1.27
C TYR A 162 -18.11 -14.16 1.68
N ASP A 163 -19.29 -14.69 1.43
CA ASP A 163 -20.59 -14.14 1.84
C ASP A 163 -21.30 -15.20 2.68
N GLU A 164 -21.82 -14.81 3.85
CA GLU A 164 -22.55 -15.73 4.72
C GLU A 164 -24.04 -15.77 4.36
N GLN A 165 -24.60 -14.64 3.95
CA GLN A 165 -26.03 -14.48 3.71
C GLN A 165 -26.39 -13.29 2.82
N LEU A 166 -27.59 -13.36 2.25
CA LEU A 166 -28.21 -12.31 1.43
C LEU A 166 -27.56 -12.19 0.05
N SER A 167 -26.84 -11.11 -0.20
CA SER A 167 -26.31 -10.78 -1.51
C SER A 167 -24.82 -10.54 -1.43
N GLY A 168 -24.03 -11.37 -2.08
CA GLY A 168 -22.58 -11.24 -2.04
C GLY A 168 -21.96 -10.58 -3.27
N GLY A 169 -20.66 -10.28 -3.14
CA GLY A 169 -19.82 -9.86 -4.24
C GLY A 169 -19.28 -8.43 -4.14
N ILE A 170 -18.71 -7.93 -5.24
CA ILE A 170 -18.21 -6.55 -5.32
C ILE A 170 -19.38 -5.64 -5.70
N ILE A 171 -20.18 -5.25 -4.70
CA ILE A 171 -21.54 -4.72 -4.89
C ILE A 171 -21.58 -3.26 -5.37
N LYS A 172 -20.59 -2.43 -5.03
CA LYS A 172 -20.60 -1.00 -5.37
C LYS A 172 -19.21 -0.40 -5.29
N GLY A 173 -18.88 0.49 -6.22
CA GLY A 173 -17.70 1.33 -6.12
C GLY A 173 -17.16 1.73 -7.47
N ASP A 174 -16.23 2.69 -7.47
CA ASP A 174 -15.51 3.04 -8.68
C ASP A 174 -14.27 2.16 -8.80
N VAL A 175 -14.48 0.91 -9.26
CA VAL A 175 -13.45 -0.13 -9.23
C VAL A 175 -12.32 0.20 -10.20
N GLY A 176 -11.08 0.28 -9.70
CA GLY A 176 -9.95 0.71 -10.51
C GLY A 176 -8.63 0.79 -9.76
N ILE A 177 -7.57 1.08 -10.52
CA ILE A 177 -6.25 1.42 -9.97
C ILE A 177 -6.11 2.94 -9.98
N TYR A 178 -5.80 3.47 -8.81
CA TYR A 178 -5.63 4.90 -8.58
C TYR A 178 -4.18 5.18 -8.21
N GLY A 179 -3.64 6.23 -8.82
CA GLY A 179 -2.29 6.71 -8.59
C GLY A 179 -2.34 8.08 -7.95
N PHE A 180 -1.60 8.22 -6.87
CA PHE A 180 -1.36 9.50 -6.23
C PHE A 180 0.00 9.98 -6.67
N GLU A 181 0.04 11.18 -7.26
CA GLU A 181 1.29 11.94 -7.27
C GLU A 181 1.70 12.12 -5.81
N SER A 182 2.72 11.39 -5.41
CA SER A 182 3.26 11.46 -4.07
C SER A 182 4.72 11.77 -4.22
N ASN A 183 5.14 12.90 -3.66
CA ASN A 183 6.56 13.15 -3.49
C ASN A 183 7.19 12.15 -2.50
N LEU A 184 6.38 11.33 -1.81
CA LEU A 184 6.86 10.23 -1.01
C LEU A 184 7.17 9.03 -1.90
N VAL A 185 8.35 9.06 -2.50
CA VAL A 185 8.93 7.93 -3.23
C VAL A 185 9.91 7.21 -2.31
N PHE A 186 9.60 5.98 -1.91
CA PHE A 186 10.52 5.19 -1.11
C PHE A 186 11.74 4.78 -1.92
N ASP A 187 12.88 4.71 -1.25
CA ASP A 187 14.04 4.01 -1.79
C ASP A 187 13.85 2.49 -1.66
N ILE A 188 13.11 2.04 -0.64
CA ILE A 188 12.71 0.63 -0.45
C ILE A 188 11.27 0.60 0.07
N ASN A 189 10.35 0.01 -0.69
CA ASN A 189 8.97 -0.21 -0.23
C ASN A 189 8.94 -1.42 0.71
N LEU A 190 8.30 -1.27 1.88
CA LEU A 190 8.22 -2.31 2.89
C LEU A 190 6.80 -2.86 3.10
N ALA A 191 5.81 -2.39 2.35
CA ALA A 191 4.47 -2.95 2.39
C ALA A 191 4.44 -4.42 1.89
N GLY A 192 3.31 -5.09 2.13
CA GLY A 192 3.08 -6.49 1.81
C GLY A 192 3.46 -7.40 2.98
N ASN A 193 3.97 -8.59 2.68
CA ASN A 193 4.19 -9.63 3.69
C ASN A 193 5.29 -9.29 4.72
N TRP A 194 4.99 -9.55 5.99
CA TRP A 194 5.89 -9.53 7.14
C TRP A 194 5.72 -10.83 7.94
N LYS A 195 6.79 -11.30 8.59
CA LYS A 195 6.69 -12.35 9.60
C LYS A 195 6.01 -11.78 10.84
N PHE A 196 5.14 -12.56 11.46
CA PHE A 196 4.35 -12.15 12.61
C PHE A 196 4.25 -13.26 13.66
N HIS A 197 4.33 -12.87 14.94
CA HIS A 197 4.16 -13.78 16.07
C HIS A 197 3.64 -13.03 17.30
N ILE A 198 2.68 -13.63 18.00
CA ILE A 198 2.15 -13.12 19.27
C ILE A 198 3.03 -13.49 20.46
N GLY A 199 2.94 -12.76 21.57
CA GLY A 199 3.80 -12.91 22.75
C GLY A 199 4.97 -11.95 22.74
N ASP A 200 5.88 -12.11 23.72
CA ASP A 200 6.92 -11.13 23.96
C ASP A 200 8.25 -11.73 24.42
N GLU A 201 9.10 -12.10 23.45
CA GLU A 201 10.44 -12.57 23.75
C GLU A 201 11.48 -11.64 23.12
N ILE A 202 12.27 -10.96 23.96
CA ILE A 202 13.23 -9.94 23.51
C ILE A 202 14.28 -10.49 22.52
N ILE A 203 14.54 -11.80 22.54
CA ILE A 203 15.45 -12.46 21.59
C ILE A 203 14.97 -12.33 20.13
N TRP A 204 13.67 -12.10 19.92
CA TRP A 204 13.06 -11.91 18.60
C TRP A 204 13.50 -10.61 17.91
N LYS A 205 14.23 -9.70 18.56
CA LYS A 205 14.87 -8.55 17.88
C LYS A 205 16.14 -8.93 17.12
N GLU A 206 16.75 -10.06 17.44
CA GLU A 206 18.10 -10.39 16.98
C GLU A 206 18.14 -10.77 15.49
N LYS A 207 19.18 -10.29 14.77
CA LYS A 207 19.37 -10.57 13.33
C LYS A 207 19.38 -12.07 13.02
N LYS A 208 19.96 -12.87 13.90
CA LYS A 208 20.16 -14.32 13.70
C LYS A 208 18.99 -15.19 14.17
N PHE A 209 17.93 -14.61 14.74
CA PHE A 209 16.77 -15.39 15.15
C PHE A 209 16.06 -16.00 13.92
N ASN A 210 15.64 -17.25 14.04
CA ASN A 210 14.96 -17.98 12.98
C ASN A 210 13.44 -17.82 13.13
N ASP A 211 12.85 -16.99 12.26
CA ASP A 211 11.41 -16.70 12.19
C ASP A 211 10.69 -17.52 11.10
N SER A 212 11.30 -18.59 10.58
CA SER A 212 10.69 -19.40 9.51
C SER A 212 9.34 -20.01 9.89
N SER A 213 9.13 -20.30 11.18
CA SER A 213 7.86 -20.83 11.71
C SER A 213 6.81 -19.76 12.00
N TRP A 214 7.14 -18.47 11.88
CA TRP A 214 6.20 -17.38 12.14
C TRP A 214 5.16 -17.29 11.03
N ALA A 215 3.96 -16.85 11.42
CA ALA A 215 2.88 -16.53 10.49
C ALA A 215 3.33 -15.40 9.54
N ASN A 216 2.63 -15.24 8.43
CA ASN A 216 2.81 -14.08 7.55
C ASN A 216 1.57 -13.21 7.64
N LEU A 217 1.76 -11.92 7.88
CA LEU A 217 0.72 -10.90 7.80
C LEU A 217 1.07 -9.86 6.73
N ILE A 218 0.05 -9.27 6.12
CA ILE A 218 0.18 -8.09 5.27
C ILE A 218 0.21 -6.84 6.13
N VAL A 219 1.14 -5.95 5.77
CA VAL A 219 1.29 -4.62 6.32
C VAL A 219 1.18 -3.60 5.17
N PRO A 220 0.32 -2.57 5.26
CA PRO A 220 -0.54 -2.27 6.40
C PRO A 220 -1.80 -3.13 6.42
N SER A 221 -2.19 -3.60 7.60
CA SER A 221 -3.51 -4.12 7.94
C SER A 221 -3.55 -4.45 9.43
N LYS A 222 -4.76 -4.53 10.00
CA LYS A 222 -4.98 -4.99 11.37
C LYS A 222 -4.67 -6.49 11.49
N TRP A 223 -4.19 -6.98 12.62
CA TRP A 223 -3.93 -8.42 12.77
C TRP A 223 -5.22 -9.23 13.01
N GLU A 224 -6.29 -8.60 13.50
CA GLU A 224 -7.61 -9.20 13.72
C GLU A 224 -8.21 -9.67 12.40
N ASN A 225 -8.12 -8.82 11.37
CA ASN A 225 -8.53 -9.13 10.00
C ASN A 225 -7.73 -10.28 9.37
N GLN A 226 -6.67 -10.74 10.03
CA GLN A 226 -5.74 -11.72 9.48
C GLN A 226 -5.58 -12.94 10.42
N GLY A 227 -6.58 -13.18 11.26
CA GLY A 227 -6.70 -14.41 12.05
C GLY A 227 -6.34 -14.29 13.54
N PHE A 228 -5.94 -13.11 14.02
CA PHE A 228 -5.60 -12.87 15.42
C PHE A 228 -6.68 -12.05 16.13
N LYS A 229 -7.88 -12.63 16.21
CA LYS A 229 -9.07 -11.96 16.74
C LYS A 229 -9.00 -11.71 18.24
N GLU A 230 -9.55 -10.57 18.66
CA GLU A 230 -9.67 -10.15 20.07
C GLU A 230 -8.33 -10.26 20.82
N TYR A 231 -7.22 -10.16 20.08
CA TYR A 231 -5.90 -10.36 20.61
C TYR A 231 -5.33 -9.02 21.06
N ASP A 232 -5.51 -8.74 22.34
CA ASP A 232 -4.80 -7.66 23.02
C ASP A 232 -3.51 -8.22 23.64
N GLY A 233 -2.40 -7.52 23.46
CA GLY A 233 -1.12 -7.85 24.07
C GLY A 233 0.08 -7.55 23.18
N TYR A 234 1.16 -8.29 23.43
CA TYR A 234 2.40 -8.12 22.69
C TYR A 234 2.40 -8.92 21.40
N ALA A 235 2.86 -8.31 20.33
CA ALA A 235 3.13 -9.00 19.08
C ALA A 235 4.43 -8.50 18.46
N TRP A 236 4.99 -9.30 17.57
CA TRP A 236 6.23 -8.96 16.89
C TRP A 236 6.10 -9.12 15.39
N TYR A 237 6.57 -8.11 14.67
CA TYR A 237 6.77 -8.16 13.23
C TYR A 237 8.26 -8.32 12.91
N ARG A 238 8.59 -9.12 11.89
CA ARG A 238 9.95 -9.25 11.36
C ARG A 238 9.97 -9.20 9.84
N LYS A 239 10.97 -8.50 9.28
CA LYS A 239 11.22 -8.47 7.83
C LYS A 239 12.70 -8.40 7.53
N THR A 240 13.15 -9.29 6.66
CA THR A 240 14.52 -9.27 6.13
C THR A 240 14.52 -8.51 4.81
N ILE A 241 15.44 -7.55 4.68
CA ILE A 241 15.56 -6.68 3.52
C ILE A 241 17.01 -6.53 3.11
N GLN A 242 17.22 -6.10 1.87
CA GLN A 242 18.50 -5.62 1.39
C GLN A 242 18.46 -4.10 1.26
N ILE A 243 19.48 -3.43 1.79
CA ILE A 243 19.64 -1.99 1.62
C ILE A 243 20.90 -1.76 0.79
N PRO A 244 20.80 -1.20 -0.42
CA PRO A 244 21.98 -0.86 -1.23
C PRO A 244 22.96 0.04 -0.47
N ASP A 245 24.25 -0.28 -0.52
CA ASP A 245 25.31 0.45 0.20
C ASP A 245 25.31 1.96 -0.08
N ALA A 246 24.95 2.34 -1.31
CA ALA A 246 24.87 3.73 -1.77
C ALA A 246 23.80 4.56 -1.03
N LEU A 247 22.86 3.91 -0.32
CA LEU A 247 21.82 4.59 0.46
C LEU A 247 22.29 4.98 1.86
N PHE A 248 23.20 4.22 2.49
CA PHE A 248 23.61 4.46 3.89
C PHE A 248 24.28 5.83 4.11
N ASP A 249 24.95 6.35 3.09
CA ASP A 249 25.62 7.65 3.19
C ASP A 249 24.62 8.82 3.20
N LYS A 250 23.39 8.58 2.72
CA LYS A 250 22.35 9.60 2.50
C LYS A 250 21.46 9.91 3.71
N ASN A 251 21.71 9.25 4.86
CA ASN A 251 20.82 9.21 6.03
C ASN A 251 19.44 8.66 5.69
N LEU A 252 19.07 7.55 6.32
CA LEU A 252 17.84 6.84 6.00
C LEU A 252 16.84 6.99 7.14
N PHE A 253 15.58 7.18 6.79
CA PHE A 253 14.45 7.08 7.71
C PHE A 253 13.68 5.80 7.38
N LEU A 254 13.33 5.05 8.42
CA LEU A 254 12.34 3.99 8.38
C LEU A 254 10.98 4.59 8.73
N LEU A 255 10.05 4.53 7.78
CA LEU A 255 8.65 4.91 7.97
C LEU A 255 7.84 3.64 8.24
N LEU A 256 7.05 3.64 9.31
CA LEU A 256 6.20 2.51 9.68
C LEU A 256 4.71 2.86 9.69
N GLY A 257 4.35 4.08 9.30
CA GLY A 257 2.97 4.53 9.30
C GLY A 257 2.42 4.56 10.73
N LYS A 258 1.22 4.02 10.92
CA LYS A 258 0.55 3.95 12.22
C LYS A 258 0.54 2.52 12.73
N ILE A 259 0.88 2.38 14.00
CA ILE A 259 0.91 1.12 14.73
C ILE A 259 0.02 1.30 15.94
N ASP A 260 -0.96 0.41 16.10
CA ASP A 260 -1.82 0.38 17.27
C ASP A 260 -1.24 -0.62 18.28
N ASP A 261 -0.72 -0.21 19.44
CA ASP A 261 -0.65 1.16 19.99
C ASP A 261 0.80 1.64 20.15
N LEU A 262 1.64 0.85 20.83
CA LEU A 262 3.04 1.17 21.11
C LEU A 262 3.97 0.33 20.27
N ASP A 263 5.14 0.88 19.94
CA ASP A 263 6.20 0.11 19.31
C ASP A 263 7.58 0.35 19.91
N GLN A 264 8.42 -0.67 19.81
CA GLN A 264 9.88 -0.59 19.84
C GLN A 264 10.41 -1.19 18.55
N THR A 265 11.12 -0.38 17.78
CA THR A 265 11.63 -0.77 16.46
C THR A 265 13.13 -1.00 16.50
N PHE A 266 13.56 -2.16 16.00
CA PHE A 266 14.94 -2.60 15.96
C PHE A 266 15.41 -2.87 14.54
N ILE A 267 16.69 -2.59 14.28
CA ILE A 267 17.40 -3.08 13.10
C ILE A 267 18.62 -3.87 13.57
N ASN A 268 18.71 -5.12 13.12
CA ASN A 268 19.77 -6.06 13.50
C ASN A 268 19.96 -6.16 15.03
N GLY A 269 18.86 -6.10 15.79
CA GLY A 269 18.85 -6.16 17.25
C GLY A 269 19.15 -4.86 17.99
N GLN A 270 19.52 -3.78 17.30
CA GLN A 270 19.70 -2.45 17.89
C GLN A 270 18.41 -1.64 17.80
N LEU A 271 17.97 -1.06 18.92
CA LEU A 271 16.82 -0.15 18.97
C LEU A 271 17.12 1.12 18.17
N ILE A 272 16.19 1.53 17.31
CA ILE A 272 16.29 2.76 16.51
C ILE A 272 15.18 3.77 16.78
N GLY A 273 14.10 3.36 17.46
CA GLY A 273 13.00 4.22 17.85
C GLY A 273 11.93 3.46 18.63
N SER A 274 11.05 4.22 19.29
CA SER A 274 9.87 3.69 19.98
C SER A 274 8.78 4.76 20.06
N THR A 275 7.54 4.32 20.22
CA THR A 275 6.46 5.13 20.78
C THR A 275 6.16 4.58 22.18
N GLY A 276 6.46 5.36 23.22
CA GLY A 276 6.24 4.96 24.62
C GLY A 276 7.27 3.99 25.22
N GLU A 277 6.91 3.45 26.39
CA GLU A 277 7.71 2.53 27.22
C GLU A 277 6.97 1.18 27.30
N LEU A 278 7.60 0.11 26.81
CA LEU A 278 6.99 -1.22 26.70
C LEU A 278 7.31 -2.13 27.89
N GLU A 279 8.25 -1.74 28.75
CA GLU A 279 8.67 -2.48 29.94
C GLU A 279 7.76 -2.21 31.15
N ASN A 280 7.10 -1.04 31.19
CA ASN A 280 6.18 -0.65 32.27
C ASN A 280 4.99 0.10 31.67
N ILE A 281 4.02 -0.65 31.16
CA ILE A 281 2.84 -0.07 30.50
C ILE A 281 2.04 0.74 31.53
N PRO A 282 1.84 2.05 31.31
CA PRO A 282 1.17 2.90 32.28
C PRO A 282 -0.30 2.53 32.48
N GLU A 283 -0.82 2.64 33.70
CA GLU A 283 -2.25 2.37 33.98
C GLU A 283 -3.20 3.32 33.22
N ASP A 284 -2.71 4.48 32.77
CA ASP A 284 -3.47 5.49 32.00
C ASP A 284 -3.39 5.32 30.47
N PHE A 285 -2.93 4.15 30.01
CA PHE A 285 -2.75 3.81 28.60
C PHE A 285 -3.97 4.05 27.69
N ILE A 286 -5.18 3.79 28.20
CA ILE A 286 -6.45 3.89 27.46
C ILE A 286 -6.76 5.33 26.98
N GLY A 287 -6.05 6.35 27.50
CA GLY A 287 -6.26 7.76 27.15
C GLY A 287 -5.28 8.33 26.11
N ARG A 288 -4.39 7.52 25.55
CA ARG A 288 -3.30 8.01 24.73
C ARG A 288 -3.58 7.90 23.22
N ASN A 289 -2.73 8.52 22.40
CA ASN A 289 -2.96 8.71 20.96
C ASN A 289 -1.85 8.08 20.11
N GLU A 290 -1.00 7.24 20.71
CA GLU A 290 0.12 6.58 20.07
C GLU A 290 -0.34 5.73 18.88
N TRP A 291 -1.51 5.08 18.94
CA TRP A 291 -2.15 4.44 17.78
C TRP A 291 -2.20 5.33 16.53
N ASN A 292 -2.43 6.63 16.69
CA ASN A 292 -2.58 7.56 15.57
C ASN A 292 -1.27 8.24 15.15
N GLU A 293 -0.16 8.01 15.87
CA GLU A 293 1.14 8.62 15.55
C GLU A 293 1.75 8.02 14.28
N LYS A 294 2.33 8.88 13.43
CA LYS A 294 3.09 8.42 12.26
C LYS A 294 4.56 8.19 12.65
N ARG A 295 5.02 6.95 12.56
CA ARG A 295 6.40 6.58 12.91
C ARG A 295 7.38 6.93 11.81
N SER A 296 8.45 7.63 12.19
CA SER A 296 9.60 7.94 11.35
C SER A 296 10.89 7.88 12.18
N TYR A 297 11.68 6.83 11.99
CA TYR A 297 12.89 6.58 12.78
C TYR A 297 14.14 6.69 11.93
N LEU A 298 15.13 7.44 12.41
CA LEU A 298 16.43 7.53 11.76
C LEU A 298 17.14 6.18 11.89
N ILE A 299 17.58 5.61 10.76
CA ILE A 299 18.46 4.44 10.73
C ILE A 299 19.90 4.93 11.00
N PRO A 300 20.51 4.54 12.13
CA PRO A 300 21.87 4.97 12.46
C PRO A 300 22.90 4.47 11.44
N LYS A 301 23.83 5.34 11.02
CA LYS A 301 24.87 4.98 10.03
C LYS A 301 25.79 3.84 10.48
N ASN A 302 26.00 3.70 11.80
CA ASN A 302 26.82 2.64 12.37
C ASN A 302 26.18 1.24 12.24
N LEU A 303 24.91 1.16 11.83
CA LEU A 303 24.26 -0.12 11.52
C LEU A 303 24.64 -0.70 10.17
N LYS A 304 25.39 0.04 9.34
CA LYS A 304 25.83 -0.44 8.02
C LYS A 304 26.50 -1.81 8.16
N SER A 305 25.90 -2.82 7.53
CA SER A 305 26.34 -4.21 7.58
C SER A 305 27.11 -4.55 6.29
N SER A 306 28.16 -5.35 6.40
CA SER A 306 28.99 -5.71 5.25
C SER A 306 28.31 -6.69 4.28
N ASP A 307 27.25 -7.38 4.71
CA ASP A 307 26.47 -8.28 3.86
C ASP A 307 25.30 -7.59 3.15
N GLY A 308 25.04 -6.31 3.44
CA GLY A 308 23.91 -5.55 2.89
C GLY A 308 22.53 -6.06 3.30
N ILE A 309 22.45 -7.04 4.22
CA ILE A 309 21.21 -7.67 4.67
C ILE A 309 20.86 -7.18 6.07
N TYR A 310 19.60 -6.79 6.24
CA TYR A 310 19.09 -6.21 7.47
C TYR A 310 17.81 -6.91 7.90
N THR A 311 17.69 -7.14 9.20
CA THR A 311 16.45 -7.59 9.82
C THR A 311 15.84 -6.40 10.55
N ILE A 312 14.64 -6.00 10.12
CA ILE A 312 13.77 -5.13 10.89
C ILE A 312 12.94 -6.02 11.81
N ALA A 313 12.93 -5.70 13.10
CA ALA A 313 12.04 -6.32 14.08
C ALA A 313 11.28 -5.22 14.82
N ILE A 314 9.98 -5.38 14.97
CA ILE A 314 9.10 -4.39 15.61
C ILE A 314 8.34 -5.13 16.70
N ARG A 315 8.61 -4.76 17.95
CA ARG A 315 7.83 -5.18 19.11
C ARG A 315 6.66 -4.22 19.25
N VAL A 316 5.45 -4.74 19.24
CA VAL A 316 4.20 -3.98 19.33
C VAL A 316 3.49 -4.39 20.61
N TYR A 317 2.85 -3.44 21.28
CA TYR A 317 1.83 -3.73 22.26
C TYR A 317 0.55 -3.02 21.87
N ASP A 318 -0.52 -3.79 21.78
CA ASP A 318 -1.89 -3.32 21.72
C ASP A 318 -2.57 -3.63 23.05
N GLY A 319 -3.29 -2.67 23.60
CA GLY A 319 -4.00 -2.85 24.86
C GLY A 319 -5.49 -3.05 24.73
N PHE A 320 -6.10 -2.75 23.58
CA PHE A 320 -7.53 -2.93 23.36
C PHE A 320 -7.92 -2.84 21.88
N ARG A 321 -8.88 -3.69 21.50
CA ARG A 321 -9.59 -3.69 20.21
C ARG A 321 -8.76 -4.24 19.05
N ASP A 322 -8.16 -3.34 18.28
CA ASP A 322 -7.62 -3.62 16.96
C ASP A 322 -6.14 -3.26 16.97
N GLY A 323 -5.29 -4.23 16.73
CA GLY A 323 -3.86 -4.01 16.77
C GLY A 323 -3.16 -4.09 15.42
N GLY A 324 -1.88 -3.71 15.45
CA GLY A 324 -0.95 -3.95 14.36
C GLY A 324 -0.58 -2.71 13.56
N ILE A 325 0.21 -2.93 12.50
CA ILE A 325 0.65 -1.85 11.60
C ILE A 325 -0.48 -1.59 10.60
N TYR A 326 -1.48 -0.81 10.99
CA TYR A 326 -2.77 -0.78 10.30
C TYR A 326 -2.87 0.28 9.19
N GLU A 327 -1.99 1.28 9.17
CA GLU A 327 -1.99 2.34 8.16
C GLU A 327 -0.58 2.66 7.69
N GLY A 328 -0.38 2.79 6.37
CA GLY A 328 0.88 3.24 5.80
C GLY A 328 1.09 4.75 5.91
N PRO A 329 2.17 5.28 5.33
CA PRO A 329 3.18 4.61 4.49
C PRO A 329 4.19 3.75 5.26
N ILE A 330 4.65 2.64 4.66
CA ILE A 330 5.70 1.75 5.22
C ILE A 330 6.85 1.58 4.22
N GLY A 331 8.03 2.08 4.57
CA GLY A 331 9.17 2.11 3.64
C GLY A 331 10.43 2.74 4.21
N ILE A 332 11.54 2.61 3.49
CA ILE A 332 12.78 3.35 3.76
C ILE A 332 12.92 4.48 2.76
N ILE A 333 13.28 5.66 3.27
CA ILE A 333 13.45 6.86 2.48
C ILE A 333 14.71 7.62 2.91
N THR A 334 15.40 8.22 1.95
CA THR A 334 16.51 9.14 2.23
C THR A 334 16.02 10.44 2.87
N ARG A 335 16.85 11.05 3.72
CA ARG A 335 16.55 12.33 4.38
C ARG A 335 16.18 13.44 3.39
N GLU A 336 16.82 13.46 2.23
CA GLU A 336 16.57 14.42 1.16
C GLU A 336 15.11 14.31 0.69
N LYS A 337 14.72 13.15 0.16
CA LYS A 337 13.35 12.88 -0.30
C LYS A 337 12.31 13.10 0.81
N TYR A 338 12.61 12.67 2.04
CA TYR A 338 11.70 12.87 3.18
C TYR A 338 11.51 14.36 3.52
N SER A 339 12.59 15.15 3.47
CA SER A 339 12.51 16.60 3.71
C SER A 339 11.72 17.32 2.62
N GLU A 340 11.85 16.88 1.36
CA GLU A 340 11.05 17.39 0.24
C GLU A 340 9.58 17.06 0.40
N TYR A 341 9.26 15.83 0.79
CA TYR A 341 7.89 15.41 1.12
C TYR A 341 7.28 16.29 2.20
N LEU A 342 7.98 16.53 3.32
CA LEU A 342 7.48 17.36 4.41
C LEU A 342 7.25 18.82 4.01
N LYS A 343 8.09 19.40 3.13
CA LYS A 343 7.93 20.78 2.64
C LYS A 343 6.68 20.99 1.76
N GLN A 344 6.17 19.93 1.15
CA GLN A 344 5.03 20.00 0.23
C GLN A 344 3.70 19.67 0.91
N ASN A 345 3.74 19.12 2.13
CA ASN A 345 2.57 18.68 2.90
C ASN A 345 2.38 19.45 4.21
N ASN A 346 3.26 20.43 4.49
CA ASN A 346 3.11 21.47 5.51
C ASN A 346 2.90 22.82 4.82
#